data_AF-A0A5B6YFU8-F1
#
_entry.id   AF-A0A5B6YFU8-F1
#
_cell.length_a   1.000
_cell.length_b   1.000
_cell.length_c   1.000
_cell.angle_alpha   90.00
_cell.angle_beta   90.00
_cell.angle_gamma   90.00
#
_symmetry.space_group_name_H-M   'P 1'
#
loop_
_entity.id
_entity.type
_entity.pdbx_description
1 polymer ?
#
loop_
_entity_poly.entity_id
_entity_poly.type
_entity_poly.pdbx_seq_one_letter_code
_entity_poly.pdbx_strand_id
1 'polypeptide(L)' 'YLPTGPELTQSAQLIDITGDRMVLLSEFPTVGEPHYAQALPADLVSGKSLKFHRLAESTHPEVVRSEAESRIR' A
#
# COMPACT_ATOMS: atom_id res chain seq x y z
N TYR A 1 21.16 -8.91 1.95
CA TYR A 1 20.97 -8.15 0.68
C TYR A 1 22.31 -7.63 0.19
N LEU A 2 22.38 -7.15 -1.06
CA LEU A 2 23.56 -6.41 -1.50
C LEU A 2 23.78 -5.19 -0.59
N PRO A 3 25.03 -4.81 -0.30
CA PRO A 3 25.31 -3.64 0.53
C PRO A 3 24.79 -2.36 -0.14
N THR A 4 23.99 -1.57 0.60
CA THR A 4 23.33 -0.34 0.11
C THR A 4 23.92 0.95 0.69
N GLY A 5 25.06 0.87 1.37
CA GLY A 5 25.66 2.00 2.08
C GLY A 5 25.54 1.89 3.60
N PRO A 6 25.75 2.99 4.34
CA PRO A 6 25.74 2.99 5.80
C PRO A 6 24.37 2.68 6.42
N GLU A 7 23.29 3.06 5.75
CA GLU A 7 21.93 2.74 6.17
C GLU A 7 21.51 1.39 5.56
N LEU A 8 21.24 0.43 6.44
CA LEU A 8 20.84 -0.92 6.06
C LEU A 8 19.33 -1.07 6.15
N THR A 9 18.77 -1.84 5.21
CA THR A 9 17.38 -2.27 5.27
C THR A 9 17.20 -3.35 6.34
N GLN A 10 16.06 -3.33 7.04
CA GLN A 10 15.69 -4.38 7.99
C GLN A 10 15.12 -5.59 7.26
N SER A 11 15.43 -6.79 7.72
CA SER A 11 14.90 -8.01 7.12
C SER A 11 13.48 -8.30 7.60
N ALA A 12 12.55 -8.45 6.66
CA ALA A 12 11.22 -9.01 6.93
C ALA A 12 11.13 -10.40 6.28
N GLN A 13 10.78 -11.40 7.09
CA GLN A 13 10.75 -12.80 6.69
C GLN A 13 9.31 -13.31 6.66
N LEU A 14 8.91 -13.88 5.53
CA LEU A 14 7.66 -14.62 5.40
C LEU A 14 7.92 -16.08 5.71
N ILE A 15 7.32 -16.56 6.81
CA ILE A 15 7.47 -17.92 7.30
C ILE A 15 6.13 -18.64 7.16
N ASP A 16 6.11 -19.76 6.45
CA ASP A 16 4.99 -20.68 6.42
C ASP A 16 4.97 -21.50 7.72
N ILE A 17 3.83 -21.45 8.41
CA ILE A 17 3.56 -22.16 9.66
C ILE A 17 2.39 -23.16 9.52
N THR A 18 1.98 -23.50 8.30
CA THR A 18 0.81 -24.36 8.04
C THR A 18 1.05 -25.85 8.28
N GLY A 19 2.31 -26.30 8.26
CA GLY A 19 2.70 -27.69 8.51
C GLY A 19 3.42 -27.90 9.85
N ASP A 20 3.96 -29.11 10.04
CA ASP A 20 4.64 -29.50 11.29
C ASP A 20 5.99 -28.80 11.54
N ARG A 21 6.55 -28.17 10.50
CA ARG A 21 7.81 -27.44 10.56
C ARG A 21 7.67 -26.10 9.85
N MET A 22 8.22 -25.06 10.48
CA MET A 22 8.29 -23.74 9.88
C MET A 22 9.18 -23.75 8.64
N VAL A 23 8.73 -23.08 7.57
CA VAL A 23 9.48 -22.95 6.32
C VAL A 23 9.64 -21.47 6.00
N LEU A 24 10.89 -21.00 5.88
CA LEU A 24 11.17 -19.67 5.35
C LEU A 24 10.83 -19.66 3.85
N LEU A 25 9.78 -18.94 3.47
CA LEU A 25 9.34 -18.82 2.07
C LEU A 25 10.04 -17.69 1.34
N SER A 26 10.19 -16.55 2.01
CA SER A 26 10.73 -15.33 1.41
C SER A 26 11.36 -14.45 2.47
N GLU A 27 12.37 -13.70 2.05
CA GLU A 27 13.03 -12.68 2.85
C GLU A 27 13.12 -11.41 1.99
N PHE A 28 12.59 -10.29 2.49
CA PHE A 28 12.53 -9.03 1.74
C PHE A 28 12.95 -7.82 2.60
N PRO A 29 13.60 -6.82 1.98
CA PRO A 29 14.12 -5.66 2.70
C PRO A 29 12.99 -4.69 3.05
N THR A 30 13.06 -4.11 4.25
CA THR A 30 12.18 -3.04 4.74
C THR A 30 13.00 -1.83 5.17
N VAL A 31 12.39 -0.64 5.10
CA VAL A 31 13.03 0.64 5.45
C VAL A 31 12.33 1.22 6.68
N GLY A 32 13.07 1.92 7.55
CA GLY A 32 12.49 2.67 8.67
C GLY A 32 12.14 1.85 9.91
N GLU A 33 12.72 0.66 10.07
CA GLU A 33 12.59 -0.19 11.28
C GLU A 33 11.14 -0.43 11.74
N PRO A 34 10.30 -1.06 10.89
CA PRO A 34 8.92 -1.33 11.29
C PRO A 34 8.85 -2.22 12.53
N HIS A 35 8.18 -1.73 13.59
CA HIS A 35 8.09 -2.43 14.87
C HIS A 35 6.90 -3.41 14.97
N TYR A 36 5.85 -3.19 14.18
CA TYR A 36 4.64 -4.00 14.19
C TYR A 36 4.12 -4.21 12.77
N ALA A 37 3.52 -5.39 12.55
CA ALA A 37 2.79 -5.71 11.33
C ALA A 37 1.49 -6.44 11.70
N GLN A 38 0.46 -6.27 10.88
CA GLN A 38 -0.80 -6.97 11.02
C GLN A 38 -1.27 -7.46 9.66
N ALA A 39 -1.70 -8.72 9.61
CA ALA A 39 -2.32 -9.31 8.44
C ALA A 39 -3.83 -9.43 8.66
N LEU A 40 -4.61 -9.26 7.60
CA LEU A 40 -6.04 -9.51 7.59
C LEU A 40 -6.48 -10.06 6.23
N PRO A 41 -7.59 -10.82 6.16
CA PRO A 41 -8.15 -11.29 4.90
C PRO A 41 -8.49 -10.11 3.97
N ALA A 42 -8.08 -10.21 2.70
CA ALA A 42 -8.29 -9.17 1.71
C ALA A 42 -9.78 -8.80 1.55
N ASP A 43 -10.68 -9.78 1.64
CA ASP A 43 -12.13 -9.61 1.48
C ASP A 43 -12.76 -8.68 2.51
N LEU A 44 -12.10 -8.43 3.65
CA LEU A 44 -12.58 -7.47 4.64
C LEU A 44 -12.43 -6.01 4.19
N VAL A 45 -11.52 -5.74 3.23
CA VAL A 45 -11.14 -4.39 2.77
C VAL A 45 -11.39 -4.17 1.28
N SER A 46 -11.13 -5.16 0.43
CA SER A 46 -11.11 -5.01 -1.04
C SER A 46 -12.42 -4.43 -1.61
N GLY A 47 -13.58 -4.84 -1.07
CA GLY A 47 -14.89 -4.33 -1.46
C GLY A 47 -15.22 -2.92 -0.92
N LYS A 48 -14.44 -2.42 0.03
CA LYS A 48 -14.62 -1.12 0.69
C LYS A 48 -13.61 -0.07 0.22
N SER A 49 -12.63 -0.45 -0.60
CA SER A 49 -11.62 0.47 -1.14
C SER A 49 -12.25 1.46 -2.11
N LEU A 50 -12.06 2.76 -1.83
CA LEU A 50 -12.45 3.83 -2.73
C LEU A 50 -11.59 3.77 -4.00
N LYS A 51 -12.23 3.51 -5.16
CA LYS A 51 -11.50 3.40 -6.44
C LYS A 51 -11.17 4.75 -7.04
N PHE A 52 -12.10 5.69 -6.93
CA PHE A 52 -11.95 7.06 -7.41
C PHE A 52 -12.83 7.98 -6.57
N HIS A 53 -12.38 9.21 -6.37
CA HIS A 53 -13.24 10.26 -5.83
C HIS A 53 -14.20 10.71 -6.94
N ARG A 54 -15.50 10.83 -6.66
CA ARG A 54 -16.44 11.36 -7.66
C ARG A 54 -16.10 12.83 -7.91
N LEU A 55 -15.83 13.17 -9.16
CA LEU A 55 -15.53 14.55 -9.56
C LEU A 55 -16.64 15.53 -9.14
N ALA A 56 -17.90 15.07 -9.20
CA ALA A 56 -19.07 15.83 -8.76
C ALA A 56 -19.02 16.27 -7.28
N GLU A 57 -18.33 15.50 -6.43
CA GLU A 57 -18.20 15.78 -4.99
C GLU A 57 -16.94 16.58 -4.64
N SER A 58 -16.09 16.90 -5.62
CA SER A 58 -14.85 17.64 -5.32
C SER A 58 -15.17 19.02 -4.76
N THR A 59 -14.55 19.33 -3.61
CA THR A 59 -14.63 20.62 -2.91
C THR A 59 -13.41 21.49 -3.17
N HIS A 60 -12.54 21.10 -4.10
CA HIS A 60 -11.33 21.86 -4.42
C HIS A 60 -11.71 23.26 -4.98
N PRO A 61 -11.04 24.35 -4.53
CA PRO A 61 -11.41 25.71 -4.94
C PRO A 61 -11.43 25.94 -6.46
N GLU A 62 -10.56 25.25 -7.19
CA GLU A 62 -10.39 25.37 -8.65
C GLU A 62 -10.99 24.18 -9.43
N VAL A 63 -11.95 23.46 -8.85
CA VAL A 63 -12.55 22.30 -9.50
C VAL A 63 -13.30 22.65 -10.80
N VAL A 64 -13.13 21.81 -11.80
CA VAL A 64 -13.94 21.77 -13.03
C VAL A 64 -14.64 20.41 -13.07
N ARG A 65 -15.98 20.39 -12.96
CA ARG A 65 -16.76 19.15 -12.85
C ARG A 65 -17.31 18.64 -14.17
N SER A 66 -17.28 19.48 -15.20
CA SER A 66 -17.76 19.16 -16.55
C SER A 66 -16.99 19.96 -17.60
N GLU A 67 -17.07 19.53 -18.86
CA GLU A 67 -16.46 20.25 -19.98
C GLU A 67 -17.01 21.69 -20.10
N ALA A 68 -18.31 21.90 -19.83
CA ALA A 68 -18.92 23.23 -19.87
C ALA A 68 -18.39 24.19 -18.78
N GLU A 69 -17.87 23.65 -17.67
CA GLU A 69 -17.19 24.45 -16.65
C GLU A 69 -15.75 24.78 -17.04
N SER A 70 -15.21 24.13 -18.09
CA SER A 70 -13.89 24.46 -18.61
C SER A 70 -13.97 25.80 -19.33
N ARG A 71 -13.17 26.77 -18.87
CA ARG A 71 -13.14 28.14 -19.40
C ARG A 71 -12.36 28.24 -20.73
N ILE A 72 -12.35 27.15 -21.50
CA ILE A 72 -11.66 27.02 -22.78
C ILE A 72 -12.73 27.17 -23.87
N ARG A 73 -12.51 28.11 -24.79
CA ARG A 73 -13.37 28.35 -25.97
C ARG A 73 -12.75 27.71 -27.20
#